data_AF-A0A5F5XW10-F1
#
_entry.id   AF-A0A5F5XW10-F1
#
_cell.length_a   1.000
_cell.length_b   1.000
_cell.length_c   1.000
_cell.angle_alpha   90.00
_cell.angle_beta   90.00
_cell.angle_gamma   90.00
#
_symmetry.space_group_name_H-M   'P 1'
#
loop_
_entity.id
_entity.type
_entity.pdbx_description
1 polymer ?
#
loop_
_entity_poly.entity_id
_entity_poly.type
_entity_poly.pdbx_seq_one_letter_code
_entity_poly.pdbx_strand_id
1 'polypeptide(L)'
;MDLIWTLRQDCRENFPQSLPKLLLSIKWNKLEDVAQLQALLQIWPKLPPREALELLDFNYPDQYVREYAVGCLRQMSDEELSQYLLQLVQVLKYEPFLDCALSRFLLERALANRRIGQFLFWHLRSEVHIPAVSVQFGVILEAYCRGSVGHMKVLSKQVEALNKLKTLNSLIKLNAMKLNRAKGKEAMHTCLKQNAYREALSDLQSPLNPCVILSELYVEKCKYMDSKMKPLWLVYNNKVFGEDSVGVIFKNGDEYSPLDLRQDMLTLQMLRLMDLLWKEAGLDLRMLPYGCLATGDRSGLIEVVSTSETIADIQLNSSNVAAAAAFNKDALLNWLKEYNSGDDLDRAIEEFTLSCAGYCVASYVLGIGDRHSDNIMVKKTGQLFHIDFGHILGNFKSKFGIKRERVPFILTYDFIHVIQQGKTGNTEKFGRFRQCCEDAYLILRRHGNLFITLFALMLTAGLPELTSVKDIQYLKDSLALGKSEEEALKQFKQKFDEALRESWTTKVNWMAHTVRKDYRS
;
A
#
# COMPACT_ATOMS: atom_id res chain seq x y z
N MET A 1 4.91 -36.88 -0.24
CA MET A 1 3.96 -36.68 -1.35
C MET A 1 3.10 -37.91 -1.55
N ASP A 2 3.67 -39.10 -1.70
CA ASP A 2 2.90 -40.35 -1.89
C ASP A 2 1.84 -40.62 -0.81
N LEU A 3 2.11 -40.27 0.45
CA LEU A 3 1.16 -40.41 1.56
C LEU A 3 -0.11 -39.56 1.37
N ILE A 4 0.05 -38.31 0.91
CA ILE A 4 -1.08 -37.37 0.70
C ILE A 4 -2.00 -37.91 -0.40
N TRP A 5 -1.41 -38.41 -1.50
CA TRP A 5 -2.19 -39.02 -2.56
C TRP A 5 -2.89 -40.31 -2.13
N THR A 6 -2.24 -41.12 -1.29
CA THR A 6 -2.82 -42.37 -0.78
C THR A 6 -4.04 -42.08 0.10
N LEU A 7 -3.93 -41.09 1.00
CA LEU A 7 -4.97 -40.67 1.95
C LEU A 7 -5.89 -39.56 1.41
N ARG A 8 -6.00 -39.42 0.08
CA ARG A 8 -6.73 -38.31 -0.56
C ARG A 8 -8.21 -38.22 -0.16
N GLN A 9 -8.85 -39.34 0.18
CA GLN A 9 -10.23 -39.35 0.66
C GLN A 9 -10.33 -38.82 2.09
N ASP A 10 -9.44 -39.27 2.99
CA ASP A 10 -9.36 -38.75 4.36
C ASP A 10 -9.06 -37.25 4.39
N CYS A 11 -8.17 -36.80 3.49
CA CYS A 11 -7.90 -35.37 3.28
C CYS A 11 -9.16 -34.61 2.88
N ARG A 12 -9.93 -35.11 1.92
CA ARG A 12 -11.18 -34.47 1.46
C ARG A 12 -12.21 -34.34 2.59
N GLU A 13 -12.36 -35.39 3.39
CA GLU A 13 -13.41 -35.48 4.41
C GLU A 13 -13.09 -34.70 5.67
N ASN A 14 -11.82 -34.71 6.10
CA ASN A 14 -11.42 -34.14 7.39
C ASN A 14 -10.60 -32.85 7.26
N PHE A 15 -9.95 -32.61 6.11
CA PHE A 15 -9.05 -31.49 5.89
C PHE A 15 -9.22 -30.85 4.51
N PRO A 16 -10.41 -30.32 4.13
CA PRO A 16 -10.62 -29.69 2.82
C PRO A 16 -9.55 -28.67 2.39
N GLN A 17 -9.03 -27.89 3.34
CA GLN A 17 -7.95 -26.91 3.19
C GLN A 17 -6.61 -27.52 2.74
N SER A 18 -6.47 -28.84 2.75
CA SER A 18 -5.28 -29.54 2.25
C SER A 18 -5.23 -29.63 0.73
N LEU A 19 -6.30 -29.23 0.01
CA LEU A 19 -6.39 -29.34 -1.45
C LEU A 19 -5.16 -28.77 -2.19
N PRO A 20 -4.62 -27.57 -1.86
CA PRO A 20 -3.42 -27.07 -2.54
C PRO A 20 -2.24 -28.05 -2.43
N LYS A 21 -2.06 -28.67 -1.25
CA LYS A 21 -0.97 -29.65 -1.02
C LYS A 21 -1.25 -30.99 -1.70
N LEU A 22 -2.51 -31.41 -1.80
CA LEU A 22 -2.92 -32.60 -2.54
C LEU A 22 -2.65 -32.45 -4.04
N LEU A 23 -2.99 -31.29 -4.63
CA LEU A 23 -2.77 -30.98 -6.05
C LEU A 23 -1.29 -31.04 -6.45
N LEU A 24 -0.39 -30.69 -5.53
CA LEU A 24 1.06 -30.80 -5.73
C LEU A 24 1.61 -32.21 -5.51
N SER A 25 0.85 -33.09 -4.86
CA SER A 25 1.31 -34.45 -4.55
C SER A 25 1.25 -35.41 -5.73
N ILE A 26 0.47 -35.08 -6.77
CA ILE A 26 0.23 -35.97 -7.91
C ILE A 26 1.30 -35.85 -8.99
N LYS A 27 1.43 -36.93 -9.76
CA LYS A 27 2.26 -36.95 -10.95
C LYS A 27 1.43 -36.54 -12.16
N TRP A 28 1.46 -35.25 -12.50
CA TRP A 28 0.74 -34.67 -13.65
C TRP A 28 1.10 -35.28 -15.02
N ASN A 29 2.17 -36.10 -15.08
CA ASN A 29 2.55 -36.86 -16.27
C ASN A 29 1.85 -38.23 -16.42
N LYS A 30 0.94 -38.58 -15.50
CA LYS A 30 0.13 -39.81 -15.56
C LYS A 30 -1.35 -39.49 -15.67
N LEU A 31 -1.98 -39.94 -16.74
CA LEU A 31 -3.39 -39.63 -17.04
C LEU A 31 -4.34 -40.22 -15.99
N GLU A 32 -4.04 -41.41 -15.46
CA GLU A 32 -4.89 -42.08 -14.47
C GLU A 32 -4.96 -41.29 -13.16
N ASP A 33 -3.83 -40.74 -12.72
CA ASP A 33 -3.76 -39.90 -11.52
C ASP A 33 -4.50 -38.58 -11.72
N VAL A 34 -4.33 -37.95 -12.90
CA VAL A 34 -5.03 -36.71 -13.26
C VAL A 34 -6.55 -36.94 -13.33
N ALA A 35 -7.01 -38.02 -13.94
CA ALA A 35 -8.45 -38.33 -14.03
C ALA A 35 -9.08 -38.52 -12.64
N GLN A 36 -8.41 -39.23 -11.73
CA GLN A 36 -8.87 -39.39 -10.35
C GLN A 36 -8.88 -38.07 -9.58
N LEU A 37 -7.88 -37.22 -9.80
CA LEU A 37 -7.82 -35.90 -9.18
C LEU A 37 -8.98 -35.01 -9.65
N GLN A 38 -9.26 -35.00 -10.95
CA GLN A 38 -10.35 -34.21 -11.52
C GLN A 38 -11.70 -34.68 -10.98
N ALA A 39 -11.91 -36.00 -10.87
CA ALA A 39 -13.12 -36.55 -10.23
C ALA A 39 -13.24 -36.12 -8.76
N LEU A 40 -12.13 -36.13 -8.01
CA LEU A 40 -12.09 -35.64 -6.63
C LEU A 40 -12.43 -34.15 -6.52
N LEU A 41 -11.94 -33.32 -7.44
CA LEU A 41 -12.16 -31.88 -7.44
C LEU A 41 -13.67 -31.54 -7.59
N GLN A 42 -14.41 -32.31 -8.39
CA GLN A 42 -15.86 -32.12 -8.57
C GLN A 42 -16.67 -32.37 -7.28
N ILE A 43 -16.18 -33.27 -6.43
CA ILE A 43 -16.83 -33.61 -5.14
C ILE A 43 -16.10 -32.98 -3.95
N TRP A 44 -15.15 -32.08 -4.20
CA TRP A 44 -14.42 -31.36 -3.16
C TRP A 44 -15.28 -30.19 -2.65
N PRO A 45 -15.44 -30.03 -1.32
CA PRO A 45 -16.21 -28.91 -0.78
C PRO A 45 -15.51 -27.58 -1.04
N LYS A 46 -16.26 -26.55 -1.45
CA LYS A 46 -15.71 -25.22 -1.75
C LYS A 46 -14.87 -24.67 -0.61
N LEU A 47 -13.68 -24.17 -0.95
CA LEU A 47 -12.80 -23.50 0.01
C LEU A 47 -13.27 -22.07 0.31
N PRO A 48 -12.86 -21.50 1.46
CA PRO A 48 -12.98 -20.07 1.71
C PRO A 48 -12.24 -19.26 0.63
N PRO A 49 -12.75 -18.08 0.20
CA PRO A 49 -12.12 -17.27 -0.85
C PRO A 49 -10.64 -16.94 -0.58
N ARG A 50 -10.27 -16.63 0.68
CA ARG A 50 -8.90 -16.31 1.08
C ARG A 50 -7.92 -17.48 0.86
N GLU A 51 -8.39 -18.72 1.02
CA GLU A 51 -7.59 -19.93 0.77
C GLU A 51 -7.55 -20.26 -0.72
N ALA A 52 -8.67 -20.08 -1.43
CA ALA A 52 -8.77 -20.33 -2.87
C ALA A 52 -7.83 -19.46 -3.72
N LEU A 53 -7.39 -18.30 -3.20
CA LEU A 53 -6.38 -17.46 -3.85
C LEU A 53 -5.05 -18.21 -4.11
N GLU A 54 -4.66 -19.17 -3.25
CA GLU A 54 -3.43 -19.97 -3.46
C GLU A 54 -3.50 -20.75 -4.77
N LEU A 55 -4.69 -21.25 -5.12
CA LEU A 55 -4.93 -22.07 -6.32
C LEU A 55 -4.84 -21.29 -7.64
N LEU A 56 -4.58 -19.97 -7.59
CA LEU A 56 -4.40 -19.11 -8.76
C LEU A 56 -2.93 -18.77 -9.03
N ASP A 57 -2.00 -19.22 -8.19
CA ASP A 57 -0.57 -18.98 -8.39
C ASP A 57 0.02 -19.88 -9.48
N PHE A 58 1.32 -19.70 -9.75
CA PHE A 58 2.05 -20.42 -10.78
C PHE A 58 2.18 -21.93 -10.54
N ASN A 59 1.89 -22.44 -9.35
CA ASN A 59 1.96 -23.86 -9.03
C ASN A 59 0.73 -24.64 -9.56
N TYR A 60 -0.37 -23.95 -9.89
CA TYR A 60 -1.63 -24.56 -10.29
C TYR A 60 -2.08 -24.06 -11.68
N PRO A 61 -1.46 -24.57 -12.77
CA PRO A 61 -1.80 -24.15 -14.14
C PRO A 61 -3.03 -24.85 -14.73
N ASP A 62 -3.55 -25.90 -14.08
CA ASP A 62 -4.68 -26.70 -14.60
C ASP A 62 -5.98 -25.87 -14.68
N GLN A 63 -6.68 -25.99 -15.80
CA GLN A 63 -7.88 -25.22 -16.09
C GLN A 63 -9.01 -25.51 -15.09
N TYR A 64 -9.26 -26.77 -14.74
CA TYR A 64 -10.35 -27.15 -13.85
C TYR A 64 -10.07 -26.74 -12.40
N VAL A 65 -8.80 -26.81 -11.97
CA VAL A 65 -8.37 -26.26 -10.67
C VAL A 65 -8.62 -24.75 -10.61
N ARG A 66 -8.29 -24.01 -11.66
CA ARG A 66 -8.53 -22.56 -11.73
C ARG A 66 -10.02 -22.22 -11.80
N GLU A 67 -10.82 -22.99 -12.53
CA GLU A 67 -12.27 -22.86 -12.56
C GLU A 67 -12.89 -23.09 -11.18
N TYR A 68 -12.44 -24.11 -10.45
CA TYR A 68 -12.82 -24.36 -9.06
C TYR A 68 -12.43 -23.20 -8.14
N ALA A 69 -11.20 -22.69 -8.27
CA ALA A 69 -10.71 -21.56 -7.48
C ALA A 69 -11.57 -20.30 -7.69
N VAL A 70 -11.85 -19.94 -8.95
CA VAL A 70 -12.76 -18.84 -9.29
C VAL A 70 -14.18 -19.12 -8.80
N GLY A 71 -14.64 -20.37 -8.86
CA GLY A 71 -15.91 -20.81 -8.30
C GLY A 71 -16.03 -20.62 -6.79
N CYS A 72 -14.90 -20.67 -6.07
CA CYS A 72 -14.81 -20.33 -4.65
C CYS A 72 -14.81 -18.81 -4.43
N LEU A 73 -14.05 -18.05 -5.24
CA LEU A 73 -14.00 -16.58 -5.18
C LEU A 73 -15.37 -15.92 -5.44
N ARG A 74 -16.24 -16.56 -6.23
CA ARG A 74 -17.62 -16.07 -6.45
C ARG A 74 -18.45 -15.91 -5.16
N GLN A 75 -18.05 -16.56 -4.06
CA GLN A 75 -18.70 -16.41 -2.75
C GLN A 75 -18.36 -15.08 -2.06
N MET A 76 -17.33 -14.38 -2.50
CA MET A 76 -16.86 -13.15 -1.85
C MET A 76 -17.75 -11.94 -2.14
N SER A 77 -17.85 -11.02 -1.19
CA SER A 77 -18.50 -9.73 -1.38
C SER A 77 -17.69 -8.83 -2.31
N ASP A 78 -18.30 -7.78 -2.86
CA ASP A 78 -17.57 -6.80 -3.67
C ASP A 78 -16.50 -6.05 -2.86
N GLU A 79 -16.76 -5.84 -1.57
CA GLU A 79 -15.83 -5.22 -0.64
C GLU A 79 -14.60 -6.13 -0.43
N GLU A 80 -14.82 -7.43 -0.19
CA GLU A 80 -13.72 -8.40 -0.06
C GLU A 80 -12.95 -8.56 -1.38
N LEU A 81 -13.65 -8.64 -2.52
CA LEU A 81 -13.01 -8.69 -3.84
C LEU A 81 -12.10 -7.48 -4.08
N SER A 82 -12.55 -6.29 -3.69
CA SER A 82 -11.76 -5.06 -3.88
C SER A 82 -10.42 -5.08 -3.15
N GLN A 83 -10.29 -5.87 -2.06
CA GLN A 83 -9.03 -6.00 -1.33
C GLN A 83 -7.99 -6.83 -2.06
N TYR A 84 -8.40 -7.76 -2.92
CA TYR A 84 -7.50 -8.67 -3.65
C TYR A 84 -7.48 -8.42 -5.16
N LEU A 85 -8.23 -7.43 -5.64
CA LEU A 85 -8.37 -7.10 -7.06
C LEU A 85 -7.02 -6.82 -7.72
N LEU A 86 -6.09 -6.17 -7.02
CA LEU A 86 -4.75 -5.91 -7.52
C LEU A 86 -4.06 -7.21 -7.93
N GLN A 87 -4.01 -8.20 -7.03
CA GLN A 87 -3.42 -9.52 -7.29
C GLN A 87 -4.15 -10.26 -8.40
N LEU A 88 -5.48 -10.28 -8.39
CA LEU A 88 -6.27 -10.98 -9.40
C LEU A 88 -6.02 -10.44 -10.82
N VAL A 89 -5.79 -9.13 -10.97
CA VAL A 89 -5.37 -8.56 -12.26
C VAL A 89 -3.98 -9.05 -12.68
N GLN A 90 -3.05 -9.22 -11.73
CA GLN A 90 -1.73 -9.77 -12.04
C GLN A 90 -1.78 -11.26 -12.39
N VAL A 91 -2.74 -12.02 -11.85
CA VAL A 91 -2.96 -13.42 -12.22
C VAL A 91 -3.37 -13.57 -13.69
N LEU A 92 -4.08 -12.60 -14.28
CA LEU A 92 -4.40 -12.64 -15.70
C LEU A 92 -3.13 -12.80 -16.56
N LYS A 93 -1.98 -12.28 -16.13
CA LYS A 93 -0.72 -12.45 -16.86
C LYS A 93 -0.17 -13.88 -16.85
N TYR A 94 -0.58 -14.70 -15.88
CA TYR A 94 -0.28 -16.13 -15.87
C TYR A 94 -1.22 -16.94 -16.76
N GLU A 95 -2.40 -16.41 -17.11
CA GLU A 95 -3.40 -17.13 -17.88
C GLU A 95 -2.92 -17.35 -19.31
N PRO A 96 -2.83 -18.61 -19.78
CA PRO A 96 -2.34 -18.91 -21.13
C PRO A 96 -3.35 -18.54 -22.23
N PHE A 97 -4.63 -18.40 -21.87
CA PHE A 97 -5.73 -18.12 -22.80
C PHE A 97 -6.47 -16.84 -22.40
N LEU A 98 -6.97 -16.11 -23.40
CA LEU A 98 -7.73 -14.87 -23.18
C LEU A 98 -9.07 -15.13 -22.49
N ASP A 99 -9.75 -16.18 -22.95
CA ASP A 99 -11.05 -16.60 -22.43
C ASP A 99 -10.86 -17.63 -21.32
N CYS A 100 -10.75 -17.14 -20.09
CA CYS A 100 -10.56 -17.96 -18.91
C CYS A 100 -11.61 -17.61 -17.85
N ALA A 101 -11.82 -18.50 -16.87
CA ALA A 101 -12.80 -18.29 -15.82
C ALA A 101 -12.55 -16.99 -15.04
N LEU A 102 -11.28 -16.64 -14.83
CA LEU A 102 -10.88 -15.43 -14.11
C LEU A 102 -11.24 -14.15 -14.87
N SER A 103 -10.94 -14.07 -16.18
CA SER A 103 -11.26 -12.88 -16.98
C SER A 103 -12.78 -12.65 -17.06
N ARG A 104 -13.56 -13.72 -17.22
CA ARG A 104 -15.03 -13.69 -17.16
C ARG A 104 -15.54 -13.20 -15.81
N PHE A 105 -15.03 -13.76 -14.72
CA PHE A 105 -15.41 -13.37 -13.35
C PHE A 105 -15.11 -11.90 -13.06
N LEU A 106 -13.91 -11.42 -13.38
CA LEU A 106 -13.53 -10.03 -13.16
C LEU A 106 -14.40 -9.07 -13.97
N LEU A 107 -14.68 -9.38 -15.25
CA LEU A 107 -15.59 -8.58 -16.07
C LEU A 107 -17.02 -8.58 -15.53
N GLU A 108 -17.55 -9.74 -15.14
CA GLU A 108 -18.88 -9.88 -14.56
C GLU A 108 -19.05 -8.99 -13.31
N ARG A 109 -18.08 -9.04 -12.39
CA ARG A 109 -18.10 -8.22 -11.16
C ARG A 109 -17.89 -6.73 -11.46
N ALA A 110 -17.00 -6.39 -12.38
CA ALA A 110 -16.76 -5.01 -12.79
C ALA A 110 -17.97 -4.35 -13.46
N LEU A 111 -18.73 -5.11 -14.27
CA LEU A 111 -19.96 -4.64 -14.91
C LEU A 111 -21.11 -4.49 -13.89
N ALA A 112 -21.14 -5.33 -12.86
CA ALA A 112 -22.13 -5.25 -11.78
C ALA A 112 -21.84 -4.11 -10.78
N ASN A 113 -20.56 -3.74 -10.59
CA ASN A 113 -20.15 -2.75 -9.60
C ASN A 113 -19.17 -1.72 -10.17
N ARG A 114 -19.61 -0.47 -10.31
CA ARG A 114 -18.80 0.62 -10.90
C ARG A 114 -17.50 0.91 -10.16
N ARG A 115 -17.44 0.70 -8.84
CA ARG A 115 -16.20 0.89 -8.07
C ARG A 115 -15.16 -0.15 -8.48
N ILE A 116 -15.55 -1.43 -8.51
CA ILE A 116 -14.68 -2.51 -9.02
C ILE A 116 -14.31 -2.24 -10.47
N GLY A 117 -15.27 -1.86 -11.30
CA GLY A 117 -15.03 -1.56 -12.71
C GLY A 117 -14.04 -0.41 -12.95
N GLN A 118 -14.09 0.66 -12.16
CA GLN A 118 -13.10 1.74 -12.25
C GLN A 118 -11.68 1.26 -11.89
N PHE A 119 -11.53 0.51 -10.81
CA PHE A 119 -10.21 -0.02 -10.42
C PHE A 119 -9.69 -1.06 -11.40
N LEU A 120 -10.54 -1.98 -11.89
CA LEU A 120 -10.18 -2.92 -12.95
C LEU A 120 -9.69 -2.18 -14.19
N PHE A 121 -10.43 -1.15 -14.64
CA PHE A 121 -10.02 -0.31 -15.76
C PHE A 121 -8.63 0.30 -15.53
N TRP A 122 -8.38 0.93 -14.38
CA TRP A 122 -7.09 1.59 -14.12
C TRP A 122 -5.93 0.61 -13.94
N HIS A 123 -6.14 -0.55 -13.32
CA HIS A 123 -5.12 -1.60 -13.19
C HIS A 123 -4.72 -2.17 -14.55
N LEU A 124 -5.68 -2.38 -15.47
CA LEU A 124 -5.37 -2.83 -16.83
C LEU A 124 -4.73 -1.71 -17.67
N ARG A 125 -5.31 -0.49 -17.61
CA ARG A 125 -4.85 0.67 -18.40
C ARG A 125 -3.45 1.12 -18.02
N SER A 126 -3.05 0.94 -16.76
CA SER A 126 -1.72 1.31 -16.30
C SER A 126 -0.63 0.45 -16.94
N GLU A 127 -0.96 -0.77 -17.38
CA GLU A 127 -0.01 -1.76 -17.90
C GLU A 127 -0.20 -2.12 -19.38
N VAL A 128 -1.29 -1.70 -20.02
CA VAL A 128 -1.57 -1.99 -21.45
C VAL A 128 -0.49 -1.50 -22.43
N HIS A 129 0.38 -0.59 -21.99
CA HIS A 129 1.53 -0.10 -22.75
C HIS A 129 2.68 -1.13 -22.83
N ILE A 130 2.68 -2.15 -21.95
CA ILE A 130 3.69 -3.20 -21.90
C ILE A 130 3.37 -4.22 -23.01
N PRO A 131 4.28 -4.46 -23.99
CA PRO A 131 3.99 -5.29 -25.16
C PRO A 131 3.48 -6.70 -24.83
N ALA A 132 4.04 -7.34 -23.80
CA ALA A 132 3.70 -8.71 -23.40
C ALA A 132 2.22 -8.90 -22.98
N VAL A 133 1.57 -7.85 -22.47
CA VAL A 133 0.18 -7.92 -21.97
C VAL A 133 -0.77 -7.01 -22.73
N SER A 134 -0.27 -6.26 -23.73
CA SER A 134 -1.02 -5.22 -24.42
C SER A 134 -2.29 -5.76 -25.08
N VAL A 135 -2.20 -6.90 -25.77
CA VAL A 135 -3.35 -7.56 -26.40
C VAL A 135 -4.33 -8.06 -25.33
N GLN A 136 -3.84 -8.80 -24.34
CA GLN A 136 -4.68 -9.41 -23.30
C GLN A 136 -5.44 -8.36 -22.49
N PHE A 137 -4.76 -7.32 -21.99
CA PHE A 137 -5.41 -6.27 -21.23
C PHE A 137 -6.26 -5.36 -22.12
N GLY A 138 -5.84 -5.15 -23.37
CA GLY A 138 -6.60 -4.39 -24.37
C GLY A 138 -7.98 -4.96 -24.64
N VAL A 139 -8.10 -6.26 -24.87
CA VAL A 139 -9.40 -6.90 -25.15
C VAL A 139 -10.33 -6.88 -23.93
N ILE A 140 -9.79 -7.02 -22.71
CA ILE A 140 -10.59 -6.95 -21.48
C ILE A 140 -11.09 -5.51 -21.25
N LEU A 141 -10.22 -4.50 -21.47
CA LEU A 141 -10.59 -3.09 -21.41
C LEU A 141 -11.70 -2.76 -22.42
N GLU A 142 -11.59 -3.26 -23.65
CA GLU A 142 -12.60 -3.06 -24.68
C GLU A 142 -13.94 -3.70 -24.27
N ALA A 143 -13.92 -4.95 -23.80
CA ALA A 143 -15.11 -5.66 -23.34
C ALA A 143 -15.82 -4.90 -22.21
N TYR A 144 -15.06 -4.40 -21.22
CA TYR A 144 -15.62 -3.60 -20.13
C TYR A 144 -16.24 -2.29 -20.64
N CYS A 145 -15.54 -1.55 -21.51
CA CYS A 145 -16.06 -0.32 -22.12
C CYS A 145 -17.36 -0.57 -22.90
N ARG A 146 -17.43 -1.65 -23.67
CA ARG A 146 -18.64 -2.06 -24.41
C ARG A 146 -19.82 -2.36 -23.47
N GLY A 147 -19.57 -3.03 -22.34
CA GLY A 147 -20.59 -3.31 -21.34
C GLY A 147 -20.97 -2.12 -20.45
N SER A 148 -20.15 -1.06 -20.41
CA SER A 148 -20.31 0.10 -19.53
C SER A 148 -20.28 1.44 -20.27
N VAL A 149 -21.02 1.57 -21.37
CA VAL A 149 -21.05 2.77 -22.24
C VAL A 149 -21.30 4.07 -21.46
N GLY A 150 -22.19 4.04 -20.45
CA GLY A 150 -22.45 5.22 -19.61
C GLY A 150 -21.25 5.64 -18.75
N HIS A 151 -20.49 4.65 -18.24
CA HIS A 151 -19.32 4.90 -17.40
C HIS A 151 -18.10 5.37 -18.22
N MET A 152 -18.03 5.02 -19.52
CA MET A 152 -16.96 5.47 -20.41
C MET A 152 -16.77 6.98 -20.42
N LYS A 153 -17.84 7.77 -20.31
CA LYS A 153 -17.76 9.24 -20.28
C LYS A 153 -16.99 9.74 -19.04
N VAL A 154 -17.21 9.10 -17.89
CA VAL A 154 -16.51 9.42 -16.64
C VAL A 154 -15.02 9.07 -16.76
N LEU A 155 -14.73 7.85 -17.25
CA LEU A 155 -13.35 7.38 -17.44
C LEU A 155 -12.60 8.24 -18.46
N SER A 156 -13.27 8.66 -19.54
CA SER A 156 -12.71 9.56 -20.55
C SER A 156 -12.30 10.91 -19.94
N LYS A 157 -13.15 11.50 -19.09
CA LYS A 157 -12.85 12.76 -18.38
C LYS A 157 -11.64 12.60 -17.45
N GLN A 158 -11.52 11.47 -16.75
CA GLN A 158 -10.36 11.17 -15.91
C GLN A 158 -9.06 11.01 -16.75
N VAL A 159 -9.14 10.35 -17.91
CA VAL A 159 -8.00 10.20 -18.83
C VAL A 159 -7.55 11.56 -19.37
N GLU A 160 -8.48 12.42 -19.77
CA GLU A 160 -8.20 13.77 -20.23
C GLU A 160 -7.50 14.60 -19.13
N ALA A 161 -8.04 14.57 -17.91
CA ALA A 161 -7.45 15.25 -16.76
C ALA A 161 -6.00 14.79 -16.53
N LEU A 162 -5.74 13.49 -16.51
CA LEU A 162 -4.40 12.94 -16.34
C LEU A 162 -3.44 13.35 -17.48
N ASN A 163 -3.92 13.44 -18.72
CA ASN A 163 -3.10 13.92 -19.83
C ASN A 163 -2.71 15.40 -19.65
N LYS A 164 -3.64 16.26 -19.19
CA LYS A 164 -3.32 17.65 -18.83
C LYS A 164 -2.29 17.72 -17.71
N LEU A 165 -2.43 16.89 -16.68
CA LEU A 165 -1.46 16.82 -15.58
C LEU A 165 -0.07 16.37 -16.04
N LYS A 166 0.01 15.40 -16.97
CA LYS A 166 1.28 15.00 -17.60
C LYS A 166 1.94 16.18 -18.32
N THR A 167 1.19 16.88 -19.17
CA THR A 167 1.70 18.06 -19.89
C THR A 167 2.18 19.15 -18.92
N LEU A 168 1.38 19.48 -17.91
CA LEU A 168 1.75 20.47 -16.89
C LEU A 168 3.01 20.06 -16.12
N ASN A 169 3.13 18.80 -15.70
CA ASN A 169 4.32 18.31 -15.00
C ASN A 169 5.57 18.43 -15.87
N SER A 170 5.50 18.08 -17.16
CA SER A 170 6.62 18.25 -18.10
C SER A 170 7.02 19.72 -18.27
N LEU A 171 6.05 20.64 -18.36
CA LEU A 171 6.31 22.08 -18.41
C LEU A 171 7.00 22.58 -17.14
N ILE A 172 6.57 22.12 -15.95
CA ILE A 172 7.19 22.48 -14.68
C ILE A 172 8.62 21.95 -14.58
N LYS A 173 8.88 20.71 -15.03
CA LYS A 173 10.25 20.15 -15.09
C LYS A 173 11.18 21.02 -15.94
N LEU A 174 10.73 21.48 -17.11
CA LEU A 174 11.48 22.39 -17.98
C LEU A 174 11.66 23.77 -17.34
N ASN A 175 10.60 24.33 -16.76
CA ASN A 175 10.65 25.64 -16.10
C ASN A 175 11.57 25.65 -14.89
N ALA A 176 11.64 24.55 -14.12
CA ALA A 176 12.52 24.44 -12.96
C ALA A 176 14.02 24.53 -13.31
N MET A 177 14.40 24.34 -14.58
CA MET A 177 15.78 24.54 -15.05
C MET A 177 16.11 26.01 -15.32
N LYS A 178 15.10 26.87 -15.52
CA LYS A 178 15.27 28.26 -15.98
C LYS A 178 14.75 29.29 -14.97
N LEU A 179 13.72 28.94 -14.22
CA LEU A 179 13.00 29.82 -13.30
C LEU A 179 13.33 29.46 -11.85
N ASN A 180 13.37 30.49 -11.00
CA ASN A 180 13.36 30.26 -9.57
C ASN A 180 11.99 29.72 -9.10
N ARG A 181 11.94 29.20 -7.87
CA ARG A 181 10.75 28.52 -7.32
C ARG A 181 9.50 29.41 -7.30
N ALA A 182 9.63 30.69 -6.95
CA ALA A 182 8.50 31.61 -6.88
C ALA A 182 7.88 31.83 -8.27
N LYS A 183 8.72 32.15 -9.28
CA LYS A 183 8.29 32.31 -10.67
C LYS A 183 7.75 31.01 -11.27
N GLY A 184 8.33 29.87 -10.92
CA GLY A 184 7.82 28.56 -11.33
C GLY A 184 6.42 28.26 -10.78
N LYS A 185 6.16 28.62 -9.52
CA LYS A 185 4.83 28.50 -8.90
C LYS A 185 3.81 29.42 -9.57
N GLU A 186 4.18 30.67 -9.83
CA GLU A 186 3.34 31.63 -10.56
C GLU A 186 3.00 31.13 -11.97
N ALA A 187 3.98 30.59 -12.70
CA ALA A 187 3.76 30.01 -14.03
C ALA A 187 2.79 28.80 -13.98
N MET A 188 2.90 27.94 -12.96
CA MET A 188 1.95 26.85 -12.73
C MET A 188 0.54 27.39 -12.49
N HIS A 189 0.39 28.41 -11.64
CA HIS A 189 -0.90 29.01 -11.32
C HIS A 189 -1.56 29.65 -12.55
N THR A 190 -0.79 30.39 -13.35
CA THR A 190 -1.26 30.98 -14.62
C THR A 190 -1.71 29.89 -15.59
N CYS A 191 -0.99 28.78 -15.69
CA CYS A 191 -1.38 27.66 -16.55
C CYS A 191 -2.68 26.99 -16.08
N LEU A 192 -2.82 26.74 -14.77
CA LEU A 192 -4.03 26.14 -14.19
C LEU A 192 -5.27 27.02 -14.34
N LYS A 193 -5.11 28.35 -14.43
CA LYS A 193 -6.21 29.31 -14.65
C LYS A 193 -6.70 29.36 -16.11
N GLN A 194 -5.99 28.77 -17.06
CA GLN A 194 -6.44 28.71 -18.45
C GLN A 194 -7.70 27.84 -18.59
N ASN A 195 -8.66 28.25 -19.44
CA ASN A 195 -9.94 27.54 -19.63
C ASN A 195 -9.74 26.05 -19.92
N ALA A 196 -8.81 25.71 -20.81
CA ALA A 196 -8.52 24.32 -21.18
C ALA A 196 -8.02 23.43 -20.02
N TYR A 197 -7.39 24.01 -18.99
CA TYR A 197 -7.00 23.27 -17.78
C TYR A 197 -8.12 23.25 -16.76
N ARG A 198 -8.83 24.37 -16.59
CA ARG A 198 -9.96 24.47 -15.65
C ARG A 198 -11.07 23.48 -16.01
N GLU A 199 -11.45 23.39 -17.28
CA GLU A 199 -12.51 22.49 -17.77
C GLU A 199 -12.12 21.02 -17.63
N ALA A 200 -10.89 20.66 -18.00
CA ALA A 200 -10.42 19.28 -17.96
C ALA A 200 -10.15 18.77 -16.54
N LEU A 201 -9.72 19.63 -15.62
CA LEU A 201 -9.36 19.25 -14.25
C LEU A 201 -10.49 19.46 -13.24
N SER A 202 -11.66 19.97 -13.63
CA SER A 202 -12.76 20.24 -12.70
C SER A 202 -13.99 19.38 -12.96
N ASP A 203 -14.80 19.19 -11.91
CA ASP A 203 -16.08 18.48 -11.93
C ASP A 203 -15.97 17.02 -12.44
N LEU A 204 -14.99 16.27 -11.92
CA LEU A 204 -14.77 14.87 -12.29
C LEU A 204 -14.71 13.96 -11.07
N GLN A 205 -15.08 12.69 -11.23
CA GLN A 205 -14.86 11.69 -10.19
C GLN A 205 -13.37 11.39 -10.04
N SER A 206 -12.89 11.30 -8.81
CA SER A 206 -11.49 10.99 -8.53
C SER A 206 -11.14 9.56 -8.99
N PRO A 207 -10.03 9.36 -9.73
CA PRO A 207 -9.55 8.01 -10.04
C PRO A 207 -9.21 7.19 -8.78
N LEU A 208 -8.77 7.85 -7.70
CA LEU A 208 -8.40 7.22 -6.42
C LEU A 208 -9.62 6.75 -5.61
N ASN A 209 -10.75 7.43 -5.73
CA ASN A 209 -11.99 7.08 -5.04
C ASN A 209 -13.19 7.53 -5.88
N PRO A 210 -13.93 6.60 -6.52
CA PRO A 210 -15.06 6.92 -7.40
C PRO A 210 -16.20 7.69 -6.71
N CYS A 211 -16.26 7.65 -5.37
CA CYS A 211 -17.27 8.38 -4.59
C CYS A 211 -16.90 9.84 -4.33
N VAL A 212 -15.65 10.24 -4.59
CA VAL A 212 -15.17 11.61 -4.37
C VAL A 212 -15.24 12.39 -5.68
N ILE A 213 -15.95 13.53 -5.65
CA ILE A 213 -16.04 14.47 -6.77
C ILE A 213 -14.98 15.56 -6.59
N LEU A 214 -14.04 15.63 -7.52
CA LEU A 214 -13.06 16.70 -7.64
C LEU A 214 -13.77 17.89 -8.31
N SER A 215 -14.21 18.86 -7.51
CA SER A 215 -15.01 20.00 -8.02
C SER A 215 -14.12 21.06 -8.69
N GLU A 216 -13.94 22.24 -8.11
CA GLU A 216 -13.05 23.28 -8.63
C GLU A 216 -11.69 23.24 -7.92
N LEU A 217 -10.62 23.47 -8.68
CA LEU A 217 -9.28 23.62 -8.13
C LEU A 217 -9.15 24.90 -7.30
N TYR A 218 -8.65 24.75 -6.07
CA TYR A 218 -8.12 25.85 -5.28
C TYR A 218 -6.68 26.14 -5.76
N VAL A 219 -6.56 26.85 -6.88
CA VAL A 219 -5.28 27.10 -7.56
C VAL A 219 -4.22 27.67 -6.61
N GLU A 220 -4.59 28.60 -5.73
CA GLU A 220 -3.61 29.28 -4.87
C GLU A 220 -2.97 28.37 -3.81
N LYS A 221 -3.67 27.27 -3.45
CA LYS A 221 -3.14 26.22 -2.58
C LYS A 221 -2.39 25.12 -3.35
N CYS A 222 -2.50 25.09 -4.68
CA CYS A 222 -1.74 24.15 -5.51
C CYS A 222 -0.25 24.52 -5.53
N LYS A 223 0.61 23.50 -5.52
CA LYS A 223 2.08 23.65 -5.55
C LYS A 223 2.72 22.47 -6.28
N TYR A 224 4.03 22.53 -6.49
CA TYR A 224 4.82 21.34 -6.87
C TYR A 224 5.93 21.11 -5.84
N MET A 225 6.31 19.83 -5.65
CA MET A 225 7.34 19.44 -4.67
C MET A 225 8.75 19.56 -5.25
N ASP A 226 9.76 19.79 -4.41
CA ASP A 226 11.14 20.03 -4.88
C ASP A 226 11.90 18.78 -5.31
N SER A 227 11.33 17.59 -5.12
CA SER A 227 11.95 16.34 -5.56
C SER A 227 12.30 16.36 -7.06
N LYS A 228 13.16 15.44 -7.49
CA LYS A 228 13.64 15.34 -8.89
C LYS A 228 12.50 15.33 -9.92
N MET A 229 11.35 14.73 -9.59
CA MET A 229 10.21 14.55 -10.50
C MET A 229 9.21 15.70 -10.52
N LYS A 230 9.41 16.72 -9.68
CA LYS A 230 8.49 17.84 -9.47
C LYS A 230 6.99 17.42 -9.39
N PRO A 231 6.61 16.47 -8.51
CA PRO A 231 5.21 16.08 -8.29
C PRO A 231 4.29 17.29 -8.14
N LEU A 232 3.12 17.21 -8.76
CA LEU A 232 2.08 18.23 -8.62
C LEU A 232 1.27 17.94 -7.37
N TRP A 233 1.03 18.97 -6.56
CA TRP A 233 0.13 18.94 -5.41
C TRP A 233 -1.10 19.78 -5.77
N LEU A 234 -2.21 19.10 -6.00
CA LEU A 234 -3.49 19.69 -6.40
C LEU A 234 -4.42 19.73 -5.20
N VAL A 235 -5.13 20.83 -5.03
CA VAL A 235 -6.11 21.02 -3.96
C VAL A 235 -7.44 21.38 -4.59
N TYR A 236 -8.49 20.65 -4.24
CA TYR A 236 -9.85 20.83 -4.74
C TYR A 236 -10.76 21.34 -3.63
N ASN A 237 -11.69 22.20 -4.00
CA ASN A 237 -12.82 22.54 -3.14
C ASN A 237 -13.74 21.31 -3.02
N ASN A 238 -14.30 21.10 -1.83
CA ASN A 238 -15.32 20.09 -1.61
C ASN A 238 -16.69 20.77 -1.64
N LYS A 239 -17.51 20.49 -2.67
CA LYS A 239 -18.86 21.07 -2.80
C LYS A 239 -19.92 20.31 -2.00
N VAL A 240 -19.63 19.11 -1.49
CA VAL A 240 -20.67 18.17 -1.00
C VAL A 240 -20.73 18.05 0.52
N PHE A 241 -19.60 18.15 1.24
CA PHE A 241 -19.56 17.81 2.68
C PHE A 241 -19.06 18.89 3.63
N GLY A 242 -18.75 20.11 3.16
CA GLY A 242 -18.31 21.19 4.04
C GLY A 242 -16.86 21.06 4.53
N GLU A 243 -16.17 22.21 4.49
CA GLU A 243 -14.86 22.57 5.07
C GLU A 243 -13.58 21.84 4.60
N ASP A 244 -13.54 20.52 4.44
CA ASP A 244 -12.28 19.85 4.11
C ASP A 244 -11.99 19.80 2.60
N SER A 245 -10.91 20.47 2.18
CA SER A 245 -10.38 20.40 0.82
C SER A 245 -9.83 19.01 0.51
N VAL A 246 -10.07 18.52 -0.71
CA VAL A 246 -9.51 17.24 -1.17
C VAL A 246 -8.17 17.49 -1.85
N GLY A 247 -7.10 16.87 -1.38
CA GLY A 247 -5.78 16.97 -2.00
C GLY A 247 -5.43 15.73 -2.82
N VAL A 248 -4.80 15.94 -3.97
CA VAL A 248 -4.28 14.86 -4.83
C VAL A 248 -2.86 15.21 -5.26
N ILE A 249 -1.93 14.28 -5.07
CA ILE A 249 -0.58 14.38 -5.61
C ILE A 249 -0.52 13.60 -6.92
N PHE A 250 -0.13 14.27 -7.99
CA PHE A 250 0.20 13.61 -9.25
C PHE A 250 1.72 13.48 -9.38
N LYS A 251 2.19 12.24 -9.52
CA LYS A 251 3.60 11.95 -9.78
C LYS A 251 3.75 11.36 -11.18
N ASN A 252 4.76 11.84 -11.90
CA ASN A 252 5.07 11.40 -13.25
C ASN A 252 6.57 11.21 -13.45
N GLY A 253 6.93 9.99 -13.82
CA GLY A 253 8.25 9.52 -14.19
C GLY A 253 8.82 10.17 -15.45
N ASP A 254 10.08 9.90 -15.72
CA ASP A 254 10.68 10.04 -17.05
C ASP A 254 11.78 8.97 -17.23
N GLU A 255 12.41 8.96 -18.39
CA GLU A 255 13.46 7.99 -18.74
C GLU A 255 14.70 8.11 -17.84
N TYR A 256 15.06 9.32 -17.43
CA TYR A 256 16.24 9.59 -16.61
C TYR A 256 15.99 9.43 -15.10
N SER A 257 14.73 9.25 -14.73
CA SER A 257 14.31 9.11 -13.35
C SER A 257 13.02 8.30 -13.30
N PRO A 258 13.14 6.95 -13.41
CA PRO A 258 11.98 6.09 -13.39
C PRO A 258 11.26 6.22 -12.04
N LEU A 259 9.93 6.31 -12.12
CA LEU A 259 9.05 6.30 -10.96
C LEU A 259 8.12 5.10 -11.11
N ASP A 260 8.01 4.27 -10.09
CA ASP A 260 7.07 3.15 -10.09
C ASP A 260 6.22 3.18 -8.82
N LEU A 261 4.96 3.61 -8.95
CA LEU A 261 4.01 3.65 -7.83
C LEU A 261 3.40 2.29 -7.52
N ARG A 262 3.69 1.23 -8.29
CA ARG A 262 3.11 -0.10 -8.05
C ARG A 262 3.58 -0.69 -6.72
N GLN A 263 4.80 -0.36 -6.28
CA GLN A 263 5.30 -0.76 -4.96
C GLN A 263 4.55 -0.05 -3.82
N ASP A 264 4.32 1.26 -3.93
CA ASP A 264 3.48 2.00 -2.98
C ASP A 264 2.05 1.44 -2.96
N MET A 265 1.46 1.16 -4.12
CA MET A 265 0.12 0.56 -4.22
C MET A 265 0.02 -0.77 -3.51
N LEU A 266 0.97 -1.69 -3.75
CA LEU A 266 1.02 -3.00 -3.11
C LEU A 266 1.17 -2.85 -1.60
N THR A 267 2.10 -2.00 -1.15
CA THR A 267 2.36 -1.78 0.28
C THR A 267 1.13 -1.21 0.98
N LEU A 268 0.49 -0.19 0.40
CA LEU A 268 -0.74 0.40 0.95
C LEU A 268 -1.92 -0.58 0.95
N GLN A 269 -2.00 -1.47 -0.03
CA GLN A 269 -3.00 -2.55 -0.02
C GLN A 269 -2.71 -3.60 1.06
N MET A 270 -1.44 -3.94 1.31
CA MET A 270 -1.06 -4.79 2.46
C MET A 270 -1.38 -4.10 3.79
N LEU A 271 -1.15 -2.80 3.92
CA LEU A 271 -1.52 -2.03 5.12
C LEU A 271 -3.04 -2.02 5.34
N ARG A 272 -3.85 -1.90 4.28
CA ARG A 272 -5.32 -2.05 4.36
C ARG A 272 -5.72 -3.45 4.83
N LEU A 273 -5.05 -4.49 4.34
CA LEU A 273 -5.31 -5.85 4.78
C LEU A 273 -4.93 -6.05 6.25
N MET A 274 -3.80 -5.53 6.70
CA MET A 274 -3.41 -5.58 8.11
C MET A 274 -4.44 -4.89 9.01
N ASP A 275 -4.88 -3.68 8.64
CA ASP A 275 -5.93 -2.94 9.35
C ASP A 275 -7.25 -3.73 9.40
N LEU A 276 -7.65 -4.36 8.30
CA LEU A 276 -8.82 -5.25 8.26
C LEU A 276 -8.69 -6.42 9.24
N LEU A 277 -7.57 -7.15 9.21
CA LEU A 277 -7.34 -8.33 10.06
C LEU A 277 -7.27 -7.97 11.54
N TRP A 278 -6.66 -6.83 11.88
CA TRP A 278 -6.66 -6.33 13.26
C TRP A 278 -8.07 -5.97 13.73
N LYS A 279 -8.87 -5.29 12.89
CA LYS A 279 -10.27 -4.97 13.20
C LYS A 279 -11.15 -6.21 13.32
N GLU A 280 -10.95 -7.23 12.49
CA GLU A 280 -11.61 -8.54 12.61
C GLU A 280 -11.31 -9.20 13.97
N ALA A 281 -10.13 -8.99 14.52
CA ALA A 281 -9.72 -9.45 15.84
C ALA A 281 -10.11 -8.49 16.99
N GLY A 282 -10.85 -7.41 16.71
CA GLY A 282 -11.29 -6.43 17.71
C GLY A 282 -10.24 -5.38 18.09
N LEU A 283 -9.19 -5.21 17.29
CA LEU A 283 -8.10 -4.26 17.53
C LEU A 283 -8.07 -3.16 16.45
N ASP A 284 -8.70 -2.01 16.71
CA ASP A 284 -8.61 -0.85 15.82
C ASP A 284 -7.35 -0.03 16.12
N LEU A 285 -6.31 -0.24 15.30
CA LEU A 285 -5.04 0.49 15.42
C LEU A 285 -5.04 1.84 14.72
N ARG A 286 -6.19 2.35 14.25
CA ARG A 286 -6.32 3.71 13.71
C ARG A 286 -5.41 3.99 12.50
N MET A 287 -5.18 2.97 11.67
CA MET A 287 -4.31 3.04 10.50
C MET A 287 -4.83 4.01 9.43
N LEU A 288 -3.92 4.61 8.67
CA LEU A 288 -4.25 5.53 7.56
C LEU A 288 -3.61 5.06 6.23
N PRO A 289 -4.06 3.93 5.66
CA PRO A 289 -3.55 3.47 4.37
C PRO A 289 -4.21 4.21 3.20
N TYR A 290 -3.74 5.44 2.98
CA TYR A 290 -4.24 6.37 1.96
C TYR A 290 -4.25 5.80 0.53
N GLY A 291 -5.07 6.39 -0.34
CA GLY A 291 -5.20 6.00 -1.74
C GLY A 291 -3.92 6.21 -2.55
N CYS A 292 -3.53 5.20 -3.32
CA CYS A 292 -2.45 5.28 -4.30
C CYS A 292 -2.85 4.47 -5.53
N LEU A 293 -2.67 5.03 -6.73
CA LEU A 293 -3.06 4.39 -7.98
C LEU A 293 -2.10 4.77 -9.10
N ALA A 294 -1.41 3.78 -9.65
CA ALA A 294 -0.71 3.87 -10.92
C ALA A 294 -1.74 3.93 -12.05
N THR A 295 -1.61 4.90 -12.94
CA THR A 295 -2.57 5.18 -14.02
C THR A 295 -1.98 5.00 -15.42
N GLY A 296 -0.67 4.75 -15.52
CA GLY A 296 0.06 4.56 -16.78
C GLY A 296 1.53 4.22 -16.54
N ASP A 297 2.29 4.14 -17.63
CA ASP A 297 3.77 4.04 -17.56
C ASP A 297 4.32 5.14 -16.66
N ARG A 298 4.97 4.73 -15.58
CA ARG A 298 5.62 5.57 -14.57
C ARG A 298 4.79 6.75 -14.05
N SER A 299 3.46 6.67 -14.08
CA SER A 299 2.57 7.77 -13.70
C SER A 299 1.45 7.30 -12.79
N GLY A 300 1.03 8.17 -11.87
CA GLY A 300 -0.08 7.87 -10.98
C GLY A 300 -0.40 8.97 -9.99
N LEU A 301 -1.34 8.65 -9.12
CA LEU A 301 -1.93 9.55 -8.15
C LEU A 301 -1.72 9.00 -6.74
N ILE A 302 -1.56 9.92 -5.79
CA ILE A 302 -1.52 9.66 -4.36
C ILE A 302 -2.51 10.59 -3.68
N GLU A 303 -3.33 10.06 -2.78
CA GLU A 303 -4.24 10.83 -1.94
C GLU A 303 -3.45 11.64 -0.91
N VAL A 304 -3.81 12.91 -0.74
CA VAL A 304 -3.28 13.72 0.35
C VAL A 304 -4.13 13.51 1.59
N VAL A 305 -3.49 13.14 2.69
CA VAL A 305 -4.12 13.16 4.01
C VAL A 305 -4.18 14.60 4.50
N SER A 306 -5.39 15.12 4.71
CA SER A 306 -5.60 16.49 5.20
C SER A 306 -5.02 16.69 6.60
N THR A 307 -4.56 17.91 6.90
CA THR A 307 -4.06 18.31 8.23
C THR A 307 -2.92 17.43 8.77
N SER A 308 -2.01 17.00 7.91
CA SER A 308 -0.82 16.23 8.30
C SER A 308 0.47 16.93 7.93
N GLU A 309 1.49 16.76 8.75
CA GLU A 309 2.86 17.26 8.52
C GLU A 309 3.88 16.13 8.70
N THR A 310 5.02 16.23 8.01
CA THR A 310 6.13 15.29 8.26
C THR A 310 6.75 15.59 9.63
N ILE A 311 7.32 14.58 10.29
CA ILE A 311 8.02 14.82 11.56
C ILE A 311 9.16 15.83 11.36
N ALA A 312 9.84 15.80 10.21
CA ALA A 312 10.88 16.76 9.88
C ALA A 312 10.33 18.20 9.87
N ASP A 313 9.19 18.45 9.24
CA ASP A 313 8.56 19.78 9.20
C ASP A 313 8.13 20.23 10.61
N ILE A 314 7.55 19.34 11.42
CA ILE A 314 7.14 19.63 12.81
C ILE A 314 8.35 20.04 13.66
N GLN A 315 9.46 19.29 13.54
CA GLN A 315 10.69 19.58 14.27
C GLN A 315 11.28 20.93 13.84
N LEU A 316 11.41 21.17 12.53
CA LEU A 316 11.96 22.41 11.97
C LEU A 316 11.13 23.65 12.37
N ASN A 317 9.81 23.55 12.38
CA ASN A 317 8.92 24.66 12.75
C ASN A 317 9.00 25.01 14.26
N SER A 318 9.52 24.10 15.10
CA SER A 318 9.61 24.32 16.55
C SER A 318 10.78 25.21 17.00
N SER A 319 11.75 25.53 16.12
CA SER A 319 12.84 26.47 16.45
C SER A 319 13.52 27.06 15.20
N ASN A 320 14.04 28.28 15.28
CA ASN A 320 14.72 28.98 14.17
C ASN A 320 16.08 28.39 13.78
N VAL A 321 16.56 27.33 14.44
CA VAL A 321 17.86 26.68 14.15
C VAL A 321 17.63 25.18 13.97
N ALA A 322 17.81 24.67 12.76
CA ALA A 322 17.52 23.28 12.40
C ALA A 322 18.16 22.22 13.31
N ALA A 323 19.41 22.47 13.77
CA ALA A 323 20.08 21.61 14.72
C ALA A 323 19.35 21.59 16.09
N ALA A 324 18.98 22.75 16.65
CA ALA A 324 18.26 22.84 17.92
C ALA A 324 16.83 22.27 17.83
N ALA A 325 16.17 22.47 16.68
CA ALA A 325 14.86 21.93 16.35
C ALA A 325 14.86 20.39 16.33
N ALA A 326 15.89 19.79 15.73
CA ALA A 326 16.04 18.34 15.66
C ALA A 326 16.31 17.70 17.03
N PHE A 327 16.93 18.43 17.97
CA PHE A 327 17.14 17.98 19.36
C PHE A 327 15.91 18.17 20.27
N ASN A 328 14.89 18.90 19.83
CA ASN A 328 13.70 19.17 20.62
C ASN A 328 12.80 17.93 20.74
N LYS A 329 13.02 17.14 21.80
CA LYS A 329 12.19 15.97 22.13
C LYS A 329 10.71 16.32 22.36
N ASP A 330 10.43 17.56 22.75
CA ASP A 330 9.09 18.03 23.08
C ASP A 330 8.35 18.55 21.83
N ALA A 331 9.03 18.71 20.67
CA ALA A 331 8.44 19.31 19.47
C ALA A 331 7.16 18.60 19.01
N LEU A 332 7.20 17.27 18.90
CA LEU A 332 6.06 16.50 18.44
C LEU A 332 4.89 16.53 19.43
N LEU A 333 5.17 16.43 20.73
CA LEU A 333 4.15 16.52 21.77
C LEU A 333 3.55 17.93 21.85
N ASN A 334 4.36 18.98 21.70
CA ASN A 334 3.90 20.36 21.70
C ASN A 334 3.06 20.68 20.47
N TRP A 335 3.42 20.17 19.30
CA TRP A 335 2.62 20.30 18.08
C TRP A 335 1.23 19.65 18.25
N LEU A 336 1.14 18.48 18.89
CA LEU A 336 -0.16 17.88 19.23
C LEU A 336 -0.95 18.73 20.23
N LYS A 337 -0.29 19.31 21.24
CA LYS A 337 -0.93 20.23 22.21
C LYS A 337 -1.42 21.54 21.60
N GLU A 338 -0.82 21.99 20.49
CA GLU A 338 -1.26 23.20 19.79
C GLU A 338 -2.66 23.03 19.18
N TYR A 339 -2.99 21.82 18.73
CA TYR A 339 -4.25 21.53 18.05
C TYR A 339 -5.27 20.77 18.90
N ASN A 340 -4.85 20.23 20.05
CA ASN A 340 -5.70 19.41 20.91
C ASN A 340 -5.54 19.86 22.37
N SER A 341 -6.66 20.08 23.05
CA SER A 341 -6.69 20.55 24.45
C SER A 341 -7.65 19.70 25.29
N GLY A 342 -7.39 19.60 26.60
CA GLY A 342 -8.20 18.79 27.51
C GLY A 342 -8.33 17.34 27.04
N ASP A 343 -9.55 16.81 27.01
CA ASP A 343 -9.87 15.44 26.60
C ASP A 343 -9.44 15.10 25.16
N ASP A 344 -9.40 16.09 24.26
CA ASP A 344 -8.96 15.87 22.88
C ASP A 344 -7.46 15.58 22.80
N LEU A 345 -6.65 16.11 23.72
CA LEU A 345 -5.23 15.79 23.79
C LEU A 345 -5.01 14.33 24.20
N ASP A 346 -5.78 13.84 25.18
CA ASP A 346 -5.72 12.44 25.59
C ASP A 346 -6.15 11.51 24.46
N ARG A 347 -7.20 11.90 23.70
CA ARG A 347 -7.60 11.19 22.48
C ARG A 347 -6.49 11.22 21.42
N ALA A 348 -5.87 12.36 21.15
CA ALA A 348 -4.80 12.48 20.16
C ALA A 348 -3.57 11.61 20.52
N ILE A 349 -3.20 11.55 21.80
CA ILE A 349 -2.11 10.69 22.28
C ILE A 349 -2.47 9.21 22.17
N GLU A 350 -3.74 8.85 22.39
CA GLU A 350 -4.24 7.49 22.19
C GLU A 350 -4.23 7.09 20.71
N GLU A 351 -4.73 7.95 19.82
CA GLU A 351 -4.67 7.77 18.36
C GLU A 351 -3.22 7.62 17.89
N PHE A 352 -2.30 8.44 18.42
CA PHE A 352 -0.86 8.34 18.17
C PHE A 352 -0.31 6.99 18.62
N THR A 353 -0.65 6.55 19.83
CA THR A 353 -0.14 5.29 20.41
C THR A 353 -0.57 4.07 19.60
N LEU A 354 -1.86 4.02 19.23
CA LEU A 354 -2.44 2.91 18.45
C LEU A 354 -1.88 2.86 17.02
N SER A 355 -1.88 4.00 16.32
CA SER A 355 -1.36 4.09 14.96
C SER A 355 0.15 3.84 14.90
N CYS A 356 0.91 4.36 15.87
CA CYS A 356 2.33 4.04 16.00
C CYS A 356 2.56 2.54 16.20
N ALA A 357 1.77 1.87 17.04
CA ALA A 357 1.90 0.42 17.25
C ALA A 357 1.64 -0.36 15.95
N GLY A 358 0.57 -0.01 15.23
CA GLY A 358 0.23 -0.61 13.93
C GLY A 358 1.34 -0.42 12.89
N TYR A 359 1.84 0.80 12.70
CA TYR A 359 2.91 1.06 11.71
C TYR A 359 4.27 0.48 12.13
N CYS A 360 4.62 0.41 13.41
CA CYS A 360 5.82 -0.28 13.89
C CYS A 360 5.78 -1.77 13.54
N VAL A 361 4.66 -2.45 13.79
CA VAL A 361 4.48 -3.87 13.45
C VAL A 361 4.45 -4.06 11.94
N ALA A 362 3.67 -3.25 11.21
CA ALA A 362 3.54 -3.38 9.76
C ALA A 362 4.87 -3.16 9.02
N SER A 363 5.63 -2.12 9.39
CA SER A 363 6.93 -1.84 8.79
C SER A 363 7.96 -2.94 9.05
N TYR A 364 7.94 -3.53 10.25
CA TYR A 364 8.75 -4.70 10.57
C TYR A 364 8.35 -5.93 9.74
N VAL A 365 7.06 -6.27 9.69
CA VAL A 365 6.57 -7.46 9.00
C VAL A 365 6.82 -7.37 7.49
N LEU A 366 6.49 -6.23 6.88
CA LEU A 366 6.68 -5.98 5.44
C LEU A 366 8.12 -5.61 5.08
N GLY A 367 9.00 -5.38 6.06
CA GLY A 367 10.39 -4.99 5.82
C GLY A 367 10.53 -3.66 5.10
N ILE A 368 9.72 -2.67 5.49
CA ILE A 368 9.71 -1.34 4.89
C ILE A 368 10.96 -0.59 5.31
N GLY A 369 11.81 -0.26 4.34
CA GLY A 369 13.09 0.40 4.56
C GLY A 369 13.10 1.91 4.34
N ASP A 370 14.31 2.48 4.50
CA ASP A 370 14.64 3.90 4.37
C ASP A 370 13.78 4.81 5.25
N ARG A 371 13.40 4.39 6.46
CA ARG A 371 12.49 5.18 7.33
C ARG A 371 13.22 6.30 8.06
N HIS A 372 12.72 7.53 7.92
CA HIS A 372 13.27 8.74 8.51
C HIS A 372 12.18 9.81 8.71
N SER A 373 12.51 10.91 9.40
CA SER A 373 11.55 11.97 9.76
C SER A 373 10.82 12.62 8.57
N ASP A 374 11.39 12.62 7.36
CA ASP A 374 10.71 13.13 6.15
C ASP A 374 9.64 12.18 5.58
N ASN A 375 9.61 10.89 5.94
CA ASN A 375 8.67 9.90 5.39
C ASN A 375 7.76 9.23 6.42
N ILE A 376 7.69 9.85 7.60
CA ILE A 376 6.71 9.56 8.63
C ILE A 376 5.99 10.86 8.94
N MET A 377 4.67 10.80 8.89
CA MET A 377 3.78 11.94 9.05
C MET A 377 2.86 11.75 10.24
N VAL A 378 2.41 12.87 10.80
CA VAL A 378 1.45 12.89 11.90
C VAL A 378 0.32 13.83 11.51
N LYS A 379 -0.92 13.36 11.67
CA LYS A 379 -2.14 14.16 11.49
C LYS A 379 -2.43 14.94 12.77
N LYS A 380 -3.06 16.11 12.65
CA LYS A 380 -3.45 16.93 13.82
C LYS A 380 -4.30 16.19 14.85
N THR A 381 -5.02 15.14 14.44
CA THR A 381 -5.80 14.24 15.31
C THR A 381 -4.95 13.23 16.08
N GLY A 382 -3.61 13.24 15.94
CA GLY A 382 -2.69 12.33 16.62
C GLY A 382 -2.24 11.13 15.79
N GLN A 383 -2.99 10.75 14.74
CA GLN A 383 -2.67 9.56 13.95
C GLN A 383 -1.32 9.68 13.22
N LEU A 384 -0.43 8.73 13.46
CA LEU A 384 0.85 8.56 12.77
C LEU A 384 0.68 7.66 11.55
N PHE A 385 1.36 7.99 10.45
CA PHE A 385 1.38 7.14 9.26
C PHE A 385 2.68 7.28 8.46
N HIS A 386 3.03 6.22 7.74
CA HIS A 386 4.22 6.19 6.88
C HIS A 386 3.85 6.57 5.44
N ILE A 387 4.79 7.17 4.71
CA ILE A 387 4.66 7.49 3.27
C ILE A 387 5.89 7.02 2.48
N ASP A 388 5.83 7.01 1.16
CA ASP A 388 6.97 6.71 0.26
C ASP A 388 7.56 5.31 0.46
N PHE A 389 6.91 4.29 -0.09
CA PHE A 389 7.24 2.87 0.12
C PHE A 389 8.15 2.30 -0.96
N GLY A 390 9.22 3.03 -1.30
CA GLY A 390 10.13 2.65 -2.38
C GLY A 390 10.97 1.38 -2.12
N HIS A 391 11.00 0.89 -0.87
CA HIS A 391 11.76 -0.31 -0.46
C HIS A 391 10.98 -1.16 0.55
N ILE A 392 10.73 -2.43 0.22
CA ILE A 392 9.99 -3.45 0.98
C ILE A 392 10.74 -4.79 1.00
N LEU A 393 10.23 -5.74 1.79
CA LEU A 393 10.76 -7.11 1.94
C LEU A 393 12.24 -7.16 2.33
N GLY A 394 12.72 -6.14 3.04
CA GLY A 394 14.10 -6.09 3.52
C GLY A 394 15.15 -5.74 2.47
N ASN A 395 14.74 -5.21 1.31
CA ASN A 395 15.62 -4.64 0.28
C ASN A 395 16.20 -3.28 0.70
N PHE A 396 16.84 -3.25 1.86
CA PHE A 396 17.39 -2.04 2.47
C PHE A 396 18.58 -1.50 1.69
N LYS A 397 18.67 -0.17 1.50
CA LYS A 397 19.82 0.47 0.86
C LYS A 397 21.13 0.14 1.60
N SER A 398 22.13 -0.34 0.86
CA SER A 398 23.50 -0.48 1.36
C SER A 398 24.36 0.70 0.94
N LYS A 399 25.29 1.14 1.80
CA LYS A 399 26.35 2.09 1.45
C LYS A 399 27.71 1.47 1.82
N PHE A 400 28.62 1.35 0.85
CA PHE A 400 29.94 0.71 1.03
C PHE A 400 29.86 -0.71 1.61
N GLY A 401 28.90 -1.53 1.18
CA GLY A 401 28.72 -2.90 1.66
C GLY A 401 28.07 -3.04 3.05
N ILE A 402 27.80 -1.94 3.76
CA ILE A 402 27.09 -1.94 5.04
C ILE A 402 25.62 -1.56 4.80
N LYS A 403 24.68 -2.38 5.28
CA LYS A 403 23.25 -2.03 5.29
C LYS A 403 23.04 -0.77 6.13
N ARG A 404 22.36 0.25 5.58
CA ARG A 404 22.09 1.50 6.31
C ARG A 404 21.17 1.28 7.51
N GLU A 405 20.22 0.37 7.39
CA GLU A 405 19.30 0.00 8.46
C GLU A 405 19.81 -1.26 9.17
N ARG A 406 20.15 -1.09 10.45
CA ARG A 406 20.68 -2.15 11.32
C ARG A 406 19.58 -2.85 12.12
N VAL A 407 18.48 -2.14 12.40
CA VAL A 407 17.33 -2.66 13.18
C VAL A 407 16.08 -2.61 12.31
N PRO A 408 15.37 -3.74 12.11
CA PRO A 408 14.19 -3.81 11.26
C PRO A 408 12.92 -3.25 11.95
N PHE A 409 12.91 -3.13 13.27
CA PHE A 409 11.82 -2.53 14.04
C PHE A 409 12.18 -1.09 14.41
N ILE A 410 11.35 -0.13 13.99
CA ILE A 410 11.66 1.29 14.14
C ILE A 410 10.88 1.84 15.32
N LEU A 411 11.61 2.26 16.35
CA LEU A 411 11.07 2.92 17.52
C LEU A 411 12.01 4.07 17.90
N THR A 412 11.55 5.31 17.79
CA THR A 412 12.37 6.49 18.12
C THR A 412 12.03 7.02 19.50
N TYR A 413 12.98 7.73 20.11
CA TYR A 413 12.74 8.39 21.38
C TYR A 413 11.61 9.42 21.32
N ASP A 414 11.40 10.08 20.18
CA ASP A 414 10.32 11.06 20.01
C ASP A 414 8.93 10.41 20.13
N PHE A 415 8.78 9.16 19.66
CA PHE A 415 7.52 8.41 19.80
C PHE A 415 7.28 8.01 21.24
N ILE A 416 8.32 7.49 21.90
CA ILE A 416 8.27 7.10 23.31
C ILE A 416 7.89 8.31 24.16
N HIS A 417 8.46 9.47 23.87
CA HIS A 417 8.17 10.71 24.59
C HIS A 417 6.70 11.14 24.47
N VAL A 418 6.09 11.05 23.28
CA VAL A 418 4.65 11.31 23.09
C VAL A 418 3.79 10.30 23.85
N ILE A 419 4.07 9.00 23.71
CA ILE A 419 3.33 7.91 24.37
C ILE A 419 3.38 8.05 25.89
N GLN A 420 4.53 8.46 26.44
CA GLN A 420 4.72 8.70 27.86
C GLN A 420 4.19 10.07 28.33
N GLN A 421 3.62 10.88 27.43
CA GLN A 421 3.15 12.24 27.71
C GLN A 421 4.25 13.13 28.31
N GLY A 422 5.49 12.91 27.88
CA GLY A 422 6.69 13.60 28.37
C GLY A 422 7.19 13.15 29.76
N LYS A 423 6.55 12.17 30.40
CA LYS A 423 6.90 11.67 31.73
C LYS A 423 7.78 10.42 31.64
N THR A 424 9.08 10.56 31.92
CA THR A 424 10.09 9.49 31.79
C THR A 424 9.84 8.23 32.63
N GLY A 425 8.89 8.24 33.57
CA GLY A 425 8.50 7.10 34.41
C GLY A 425 7.12 6.50 34.12
N ASN A 426 6.43 6.89 33.04
CA ASN A 426 5.09 6.38 32.73
C ASN A 426 5.14 4.97 32.10
N THR A 427 5.36 3.96 32.95
CA THR A 427 5.49 2.56 32.54
C THR A 427 4.17 1.94 32.08
N GLU A 428 3.03 2.43 32.58
CA GLU A 428 1.71 1.93 32.22
C GLU A 428 1.39 2.20 30.74
N LYS A 429 1.49 3.46 30.30
CA LYS A 429 1.21 3.84 28.90
C LYS A 429 2.16 3.15 27.92
N PHE A 430 3.44 3.09 28.26
CA PHE A 430 4.42 2.41 27.42
C PHE A 430 4.23 0.88 27.42
N GLY A 431 3.83 0.29 28.56
CA GLY A 431 3.45 -1.11 28.67
C GLY A 431 2.26 -1.46 27.80
N ARG A 432 1.24 -0.59 27.76
CA ARG A 432 0.09 -0.74 26.86
C ARG A 432 0.50 -0.69 25.39
N PHE A 433 1.35 0.26 25.00
CA PHE A 433 1.90 0.33 23.64
C PHE A 433 2.61 -0.97 23.24
N ARG A 434 3.46 -1.51 24.13
CA ARG A 434 4.14 -2.79 23.92
C ARG A 434 3.14 -3.93 23.74
N GLN A 435 2.12 -4.03 24.61
CA GLN A 435 1.08 -5.05 24.50
C GLN A 435 0.35 -4.96 23.15
N CYS A 436 -0.03 -3.75 22.70
CA CYS A 436 -0.64 -3.56 21.39
C CYS A 436 0.26 -4.03 20.24
N CYS A 437 1.58 -3.80 20.31
CA CYS A 437 2.51 -4.29 19.30
C CYS A 437 2.59 -5.83 19.28
N GLU A 438 2.61 -6.44 20.46
CA GLU A 438 2.64 -7.91 20.62
C GLU A 438 1.35 -8.55 20.07
N ASP A 439 0.18 -8.03 20.44
CA ASP A 439 -1.12 -8.50 19.98
C ASP A 439 -1.26 -8.36 18.46
N ALA A 440 -0.90 -7.18 17.92
CA ALA A 440 -0.95 -6.91 16.49
C ALA A 440 -0.04 -7.85 15.69
N TYR A 441 1.17 -8.14 16.18
CA TYR A 441 2.09 -9.09 15.54
C TYR A 441 1.51 -10.51 15.49
N LEU A 442 0.95 -10.98 16.61
CA LEU A 442 0.36 -12.32 16.70
C LEU A 442 -0.86 -12.48 15.79
N ILE A 443 -1.71 -11.45 15.67
CA ILE A 443 -2.83 -11.46 14.73
C ILE A 443 -2.33 -11.64 13.29
N LEU A 444 -1.35 -10.84 12.84
CA LEU A 444 -0.81 -10.98 11.48
C LEU A 444 -0.21 -12.36 11.22
N ARG A 445 0.48 -12.91 12.22
CA ARG A 445 1.11 -14.24 12.13
C ARG A 445 0.09 -15.35 11.86
N ARG A 446 -1.11 -15.31 12.45
CA ARG A 446 -2.19 -16.28 12.18
C ARG A 446 -2.66 -16.27 10.72
N HIS A 447 -2.48 -15.14 10.03
CA HIS A 447 -2.82 -14.96 8.62
C HIS A 447 -1.58 -14.97 7.70
N GLY A 448 -0.44 -15.47 8.16
CA GLY A 448 0.82 -15.44 7.40
C GLY A 448 0.74 -16.08 6.00
N ASN A 449 -0.05 -17.15 5.86
CA ASN A 449 -0.27 -17.80 4.56
C ASN A 449 -0.96 -16.87 3.56
N LEU A 450 -1.91 -16.04 4.00
CA LEU A 450 -2.60 -15.09 3.11
C LEU A 450 -1.61 -14.05 2.57
N PHE A 451 -0.73 -13.50 3.42
CA PHE A 451 0.31 -12.58 2.97
C PHE A 451 1.23 -13.25 1.95
N ILE A 452 1.71 -14.47 2.24
CA ILE A 452 2.57 -15.22 1.31
C ILE A 452 1.88 -15.43 -0.03
N THR A 453 0.63 -15.86 -0.03
CA THR A 453 -0.17 -16.06 -1.24
C THR A 453 -0.29 -14.76 -2.03
N LEU A 454 -0.67 -13.65 -1.39
CA LEU A 454 -0.84 -12.38 -2.09
C LEU A 454 0.48 -11.87 -2.69
N PHE A 455 1.60 -12.04 -2.01
CA PHE A 455 2.92 -11.71 -2.57
C PHE A 455 3.33 -12.68 -3.68
N ALA A 456 2.98 -13.97 -3.61
CA ALA A 456 3.23 -14.92 -4.68
C ALA A 456 2.46 -14.57 -5.96
N LEU A 457 1.19 -14.16 -5.84
CA LEU A 457 0.39 -13.70 -6.98
C LEU A 457 0.92 -12.40 -7.61
N MET A 458 1.74 -11.62 -6.88
CA MET A 458 2.36 -10.39 -7.38
C MET A 458 3.68 -10.60 -8.11
N LEU A 459 4.23 -11.82 -8.19
CA LEU A 459 5.49 -12.09 -8.90
C LEU A 459 5.43 -11.72 -10.39
N THR A 460 4.27 -11.80 -11.04
CA THR A 460 4.05 -11.35 -12.44
C THR A 460 3.92 -9.84 -12.62
N ALA A 461 3.83 -9.08 -11.53
CA ALA A 461 3.75 -7.63 -11.62
C ALA A 461 5.04 -7.01 -12.16
N GLY A 462 6.18 -7.73 -12.08
CA GLY A 462 7.47 -7.19 -12.51
C GLY A 462 7.92 -6.03 -11.61
N LEU A 463 7.74 -6.19 -10.30
CA LEU A 463 8.26 -5.25 -9.31
C LEU A 463 9.75 -5.53 -9.10
N PRO A 464 10.61 -4.50 -9.01
CA PRO A 464 12.05 -4.68 -8.83
C PRO A 464 12.44 -5.48 -7.58
N GLU A 465 11.61 -5.42 -6.54
CA GLU A 465 11.87 -5.99 -5.21
C GLU A 465 11.13 -7.29 -4.93
N LEU A 466 10.36 -7.77 -5.91
CA LEU A 466 9.59 -9.00 -5.84
C LEU A 466 9.73 -9.72 -7.18
N THR A 467 10.86 -10.41 -7.33
CA THR A 467 11.28 -11.06 -8.57
C THR A 467 11.23 -12.58 -8.46
N SER A 468 11.31 -13.11 -7.24
CA SER A 468 11.36 -14.55 -6.99
C SER A 468 10.73 -14.92 -5.66
N VAL A 469 10.47 -16.22 -5.48
CA VAL A 469 9.98 -16.78 -4.21
C VAL A 469 10.97 -16.53 -3.05
N LYS A 470 12.25 -16.27 -3.33
CA LYS A 470 13.24 -15.91 -2.30
C LYS A 470 12.93 -14.59 -1.63
N ASP A 471 12.34 -13.63 -2.35
CA ASP A 471 11.98 -12.31 -1.80
C ASP A 471 10.83 -12.47 -0.78
N ILE A 472 9.91 -13.41 -1.04
CA ILE A 472 8.79 -13.75 -0.16
C ILE A 472 9.27 -14.46 1.12
N GLN A 473 10.46 -15.06 1.12
CA GLN A 473 11.04 -15.70 2.30
C GLN A 473 11.20 -14.70 3.46
N TYR A 474 11.41 -13.41 3.16
CA TYR A 474 11.45 -12.36 4.18
C TYR A 474 10.20 -12.37 5.07
N LEU A 475 9.00 -12.51 4.49
CA LEU A 475 7.74 -12.55 5.25
C LEU A 475 7.65 -13.76 6.18
N LYS A 476 8.14 -14.93 5.72
CA LYS A 476 8.18 -16.14 6.54
C LYS A 476 9.08 -15.95 7.75
N ASP A 477 10.21 -15.27 7.55
CA ASP A 477 11.22 -15.02 8.59
C ASP A 477 10.75 -13.94 9.56
N SER A 478 10.14 -12.84 9.07
CA SER A 478 9.63 -11.74 9.90
C SER A 478 8.44 -12.18 10.75
N LEU A 479 7.52 -12.96 10.20
CA LEU A 479 6.41 -13.58 10.93
C LEU A 479 6.83 -14.84 11.69
N ALA A 480 8.07 -15.30 11.54
CA ALA A 480 8.65 -16.49 12.18
C ALA A 480 7.84 -17.79 11.97
N LEU A 481 7.20 -17.99 10.81
CA LEU A 481 6.15 -19.01 10.59
C LEU A 481 6.60 -20.47 10.83
N GLY A 482 7.91 -20.74 10.85
CA GLY A 482 8.46 -22.06 11.19
C GLY A 482 8.59 -22.35 12.69
N LYS A 483 8.28 -21.39 13.58
CA LYS A 483 8.36 -21.53 15.05
C LYS A 483 6.98 -21.71 15.68
N SER A 484 6.91 -22.03 16.97
CA SER A 484 5.64 -21.95 17.72
C SER A 484 5.22 -20.48 17.97
N GLU A 485 3.97 -20.25 18.38
CA GLU A 485 3.49 -18.90 18.72
C GLU A 485 4.31 -18.26 19.86
N GLU A 486 4.63 -19.04 20.90
CA GLU A 486 5.41 -18.59 22.06
C GLU A 486 6.85 -18.20 21.67
N GLU A 487 7.51 -19.02 20.86
CA GLU A 487 8.88 -18.75 20.38
C GLU A 487 8.93 -17.54 19.44
N ALA A 488 7.91 -17.39 18.58
CA ALA A 488 7.77 -16.24 17.70
C ALA A 488 7.57 -14.94 18.50
N LEU A 489 6.70 -14.97 19.52
CA LEU A 489 6.50 -13.83 20.41
C LEU A 489 7.78 -13.47 21.18
N LYS A 490 8.52 -14.47 21.66
CA LYS A 490 9.81 -14.24 22.33
C LYS A 490 10.82 -13.57 21.41
N GLN A 491 10.90 -14.00 20.15
CA GLN A 491 11.73 -13.36 19.13
C GLN A 491 11.29 -11.90 18.88
N PHE A 492 9.99 -11.67 18.75
CA PHE A 492 9.46 -10.32 18.53
C PHE A 492 9.75 -9.40 19.73
N LYS A 493 9.55 -9.87 20.96
CA LYS A 493 9.92 -9.16 22.20
C LYS A 493 11.39 -8.75 22.21
N GLN A 494 12.27 -9.67 21.84
CA GLN A 494 13.70 -9.37 21.73
C GLN A 494 13.97 -8.24 20.71
N LYS A 495 13.32 -8.29 19.53
CA LYS A 495 13.47 -7.25 18.50
C LYS A 495 12.93 -5.89 18.97
N PHE A 496 11.81 -5.89 19.70
CA PHE A 496 11.27 -4.70 20.33
C PHE A 496 12.24 -4.10 21.36
N ASP A 497 12.80 -4.94 22.25
CA ASP A 497 13.76 -4.51 23.28
C ASP A 497 15.09 -4.03 22.66
N GLU A 498 15.54 -4.64 21.57
CA GLU A 498 16.67 -4.15 20.76
C GLU A 498 16.40 -2.75 20.20
N ALA A 499 15.23 -2.53 19.59
CA ALA A 499 14.84 -1.22 19.06
C ALA A 499 14.71 -0.16 20.16
N LEU A 500 14.21 -0.54 21.34
CA LEU A 500 14.13 0.35 22.49
C LEU A 500 15.53 0.82 22.96
N ARG A 501 16.50 -0.10 23.02
CA ARG A 501 17.90 0.23 23.33
C ARG A 501 18.54 1.15 22.28
N GLU A 502 18.17 0.98 21.00
CA GLU A 502 18.67 1.80 19.89
C GLU A 502 17.81 3.05 19.60
N SER A 503 16.79 3.35 20.42
CA SER A 503 15.84 4.44 20.15
C SER A 503 16.50 5.81 20.05
N TRP A 504 17.52 6.07 20.86
CA TRP A 504 18.33 7.30 20.79
C TRP A 504 19.22 7.33 19.55
N THR A 505 19.86 6.21 19.21
CA THR A 505 20.68 6.08 18.00
C THR A 505 19.84 6.28 16.73
N THR A 506 18.61 5.77 16.71
CA THR A 506 17.66 5.96 15.62
C THR A 506 17.28 7.44 15.47
N LYS A 507 17.00 8.13 16.59
CA LYS A 507 16.79 9.58 16.60
C LYS A 507 17.99 10.31 15.99
N VAL A 508 19.22 9.98 16.40
CA VAL A 508 20.46 10.58 15.85
C VAL A 508 20.60 10.37 14.34
N ASN A 509 20.27 9.18 13.85
CA ASN A 509 20.30 8.89 12.42
C ASN A 509 19.28 9.73 11.63
N TRP A 510 18.06 9.90 12.16
CA TRP A 510 17.04 10.74 11.55
C TRP A 510 17.46 12.22 11.53
N MET A 511 18.05 12.71 12.63
CA MET A 511 18.58 14.07 12.70
C MET A 511 19.67 14.31 11.65
N ALA A 512 20.62 13.37 11.50
CA ALA A 512 21.67 13.46 10.49
C ALA A 512 21.13 13.44 9.06
N HIS A 513 19.94 12.87 8.83
CA HIS A 513 19.23 12.96 7.55
C HIS A 513 18.69 14.37 7.31
N THR A 514 17.97 14.95 8.28
CA THR A 514 17.39 16.30 8.20
C THR A 514 18.45 17.37 8.01
N VAL A 515 19.54 17.35 8.78
CA VAL A 515 20.62 18.36 8.69
C VAL A 515 21.33 18.32 7.32
N ARG A 516 21.48 17.14 6.70
CA ARG A 516 22.09 17.04 5.36
C ARG A 516 21.26 17.70 4.25
N LYS A 517 19.97 17.94 4.51
CA LYS A 517 19.05 18.58 3.56
C LYS A 517 19.30 20.08 3.49
N ASP A 518 19.50 20.74 4.63
CA ASP A 518 19.74 22.19 4.71
C ASP A 518 21.06 22.63 4.06
N TYR A 519 22.08 21.77 4.06
CA TYR A 519 23.35 22.05 3.35
C TYR A 519 23.27 21.83 1.82
N ARG A 520 22.15 21.31 1.30
CA ARG A 520 21.96 21.00 -0.14
C ARG A 520 20.84 21.80 -0.81
N SER A 521 20.00 22.48 -0.03
CA SER A 521 19.10 23.56 -0.48
C SER A 521 19.87 24.87 -0.60
#